data_AF-A0A085A7F3-F1
#
_entry.id   AF-A0A085A7F3-F1
#
_cell.length_a   1.000
_cell.length_b   1.000
_cell.length_c   1.000
_cell.angle_alpha   90.00
_cell.angle_beta   90.00
_cell.angle_gamma   90.00
#
_symmetry.space_group_name_H-M   'P 1'
#
loop_
_entity.id
_entity.type
_entity.pdbx_description
1 polymer ?
#
loop_
_entity_poly.entity_id
_entity_poly.type
_entity_poly.pdbx_seq_one_letter_code
_entity_poly.pdbx_strand_id
1 'polypeptide(L)'
;MIKFTAIISKCQYSSFGLLHLLKKTHDNERVVLFSEIDELYEWRKRVVGEVLFKVYMIIPSAMRENNYLYNQLKACESLKEECFTEKIILNADKALSKQYKHMCSKFGWLPIDIYSKKCAEIAKSINCC
;
A
#
# COMPACT_ATOMS: atom_id res chain seq x y z
N MET A 1 -9.93 15.20 12.37
CA MET A 1 -9.55 14.17 11.39
C MET A 1 -8.03 14.00 11.34
N ILE A 2 -7.51 12.82 11.68
CA ILE A 2 -6.08 12.52 11.76
C ILE A 2 -5.65 11.82 10.46
N LYS A 3 -4.55 12.26 9.84
CA LYS A 3 -4.04 11.67 8.59
C LYS A 3 -2.85 10.76 8.86
N PHE A 4 -2.89 9.56 8.30
CA PHE A 4 -1.79 8.60 8.35
C PHE A 4 -1.41 8.12 6.96
N THR A 5 -0.11 7.91 6.78
CA THR A 5 0.42 7.07 5.71
C THR A 5 0.68 5.68 6.30
N ALA A 6 -0.04 4.66 5.82
CA ALA A 6 0.22 3.28 6.21
C ALA A 6 1.04 2.59 5.12
N ILE A 7 2.16 1.99 5.51
CA ILE A 7 2.98 1.17 4.63
C ILE A 7 2.86 -0.29 5.09
N ILE A 8 2.38 -1.15 4.20
CA ILE A 8 2.21 -2.58 4.44
C ILE A 8 3.26 -3.32 3.61
N SER A 9 4.18 -4.00 4.27
CA SER A 9 5.25 -4.72 3.60
C SER A 9 5.86 -5.78 4.50
N LYS A 10 5.92 -7.01 4.00
CA LYS A 10 6.63 -8.13 4.63
C LYS A 10 8.15 -8.03 4.54
N CYS A 11 8.69 -7.03 3.84
CA CYS A 11 10.12 -6.79 3.73
C CYS A 11 10.45 -5.46 4.43
N GLN A 12 11.04 -5.51 5.62
CA GLN A 12 11.41 -4.29 6.37
C GLN A 12 12.30 -3.34 5.54
N TYR A 13 13.21 -3.90 4.72
CA TYR A 13 14.12 -3.12 3.88
C TYR A 13 13.40 -2.32 2.77
N SER A 14 12.27 -2.81 2.24
CA SER A 14 11.50 -2.09 1.23
C SER A 14 10.59 -1.03 1.86
N SER A 15 10.13 -1.21 3.11
CA SER A 15 9.33 -0.22 3.84
C SER A 15 10.11 1.06 4.14
N PHE A 16 11.37 0.94 4.56
CA PHE A 16 12.26 2.10 4.79
C PHE A 16 12.62 2.82 3.49
N GLY A 17 12.89 2.06 2.42
CA GLY A 17 13.12 2.62 1.09
C GLY A 17 11.92 3.42 0.59
N LEU A 18 10.71 2.86 0.73
CA LEU A 18 9.47 3.56 0.37
C LEU A 18 9.23 4.79 1.24
N LEU A 19 9.43 4.68 2.55
CA LEU A 19 9.33 5.82 3.46
C LEU A 19 10.25 6.97 3.03
N HIS A 20 11.49 6.67 2.63
CA HIS A 20 12.42 7.68 2.12
C HIS A 20 11.93 8.31 0.81
N LEU A 21 11.28 7.55 -0.08
CA LEU A 21 10.67 8.09 -1.30
C LEU A 21 9.49 9.01 -1.00
N LEU A 22 8.65 8.63 -0.04
CA LEU A 22 7.44 9.37 0.34
C LEU A 22 7.74 10.59 1.23
N LYS A 23 8.86 10.60 1.96
CA LYS A 23 9.21 11.72 2.86
C LYS A 23 9.21 13.09 2.18
N LYS A 24 9.57 13.16 0.89
CA LYS A 24 9.55 14.44 0.14
C LYS A 24 8.15 14.93 -0.23
N THR A 25 7.14 14.06 -0.19
CA THR A 25 5.75 14.37 -0.59
C THR A 25 4.77 14.39 0.57
N HIS A 26 5.12 13.83 1.72
CA HIS A 26 4.21 13.63 2.85
C HIS A 26 4.70 14.32 4.13
N ASP A 27 5.21 15.55 4.00
CA ASP A 27 6.01 16.27 5.01
C ASP A 27 5.31 16.54 6.37
N ASN A 28 4.07 16.07 6.59
CA ASN A 28 3.32 16.22 7.85
C ASN A 28 2.39 15.03 8.19
N GLU A 29 2.46 13.91 7.45
CA GLU A 29 1.62 12.73 7.74
C GLU A 29 2.31 11.80 8.75
N ARG A 30 1.53 11.24 9.68
CA ARG A 30 2.04 10.22 10.62
C ARG A 30 2.22 8.92 9.85
N VAL A 31 3.45 8.41 9.77
CA VAL A 31 3.73 7.16 9.10
C VAL A 31 3.62 6.00 10.08
N VAL A 32 2.87 4.97 9.69
CA VAL A 32 2.76 3.69 10.39
C VAL A 32 3.17 2.56 9.46
N LEU A 33 3.87 1.57 10.01
CA LEU A 33 4.47 0.46 9.28
C LEU A 33 3.86 -0.84 9.78
N PHE A 34 3.41 -1.68 8.86
CA PHE A 34 2.82 -2.99 9.16
C PHE A 34 3.41 -4.06 8.25
N SER A 35 3.46 -5.30 8.72
CA SER A 35 3.85 -6.44 7.91
C SER A 35 2.68 -6.95 7.07
N GLU A 36 1.46 -6.85 7.62
CA GLU A 36 0.22 -7.35 7.03
C GLU A 36 -0.92 -6.35 7.25
N ILE A 37 -1.94 -6.41 6.38
CA ILE A 37 -3.12 -5.55 6.49
C ILE A 37 -3.90 -5.77 7.80
N ASP A 38 -3.93 -6.99 8.34
CA ASP A 38 -4.65 -7.29 9.58
C ASP A 38 -4.07 -6.53 10.77
N GLU A 39 -2.76 -6.26 10.76
CA GLU A 39 -2.13 -5.42 11.77
C GLU A 39 -2.61 -3.96 11.68
N LEU A 40 -2.80 -3.42 10.47
CA LEU A 40 -3.40 -2.09 10.27
C LEU A 40 -4.83 -2.06 10.82
N TYR A 41 -5.61 -3.12 10.58
CA TYR A 41 -6.98 -3.23 11.08
C TYR A 41 -7.03 -3.24 12.61
N GLU A 42 -6.22 -4.10 13.25
CA GLU A 42 -6.14 -4.17 14.70
C GLU A 42 -5.60 -2.87 15.32
N TRP A 43 -4.63 -2.23 14.67
CA TRP A 43 -4.13 -0.93 15.10
C TRP A 43 -5.22 0.15 14.99
N ARG A 44 -5.98 0.18 13.89
CA ARG A 44 -7.03 1.18 13.66
C ARG A 44 -8.11 1.15 14.76
N LYS A 45 -8.46 -0.04 15.26
CA LYS A 45 -9.42 -0.20 16.37
C LYS A 45 -8.98 0.51 17.66
N ARG A 46 -7.68 0.67 17.87
CA ARG A 46 -7.09 1.29 19.08
C ARG A 46 -6.96 2.81 18.96
N VAL A 47 -7.11 3.36 17.75
CA VAL A 47 -7.01 4.80 17.51
C VAL A 47 -8.37 5.46 17.69
N VAL A 48 -8.44 6.40 18.63
CA VAL A 48 -9.65 7.20 18.88
C VAL A 48 -9.76 8.33 17.86
N GLY A 49 -10.96 8.52 17.32
CA GLY A 49 -11.29 9.61 16.39
C GLY A 49 -11.37 9.20 14.92
N GLU A 50 -11.70 10.19 14.08
CA GLU A 50 -11.76 10.04 12.63
C GLU A 50 -10.35 10.02 12.02
N VAL A 51 -10.09 8.99 11.23
CA VAL A 51 -8.78 8.72 10.62
C VAL A 51 -8.94 8.59 9.12
N LEU A 52 -8.04 9.24 8.38
CA LEU A 52 -7.85 9.03 6.95
C LEU A 52 -6.50 8.38 6.67
N PHE A 53 -6.52 7.46 5.72
CA PHE A 53 -5.37 6.68 5.30
C PHE A 53 -5.01 6.92 3.84
N LYS A 54 -3.73 7.15 3.62
CA LYS A 54 -3.07 6.74 2.38
C LYS A 54 -2.36 5.43 2.65
N VAL A 55 -2.71 4.37 1.91
CA VAL A 55 -2.13 3.04 2.12
C VAL A 55 -1.30 2.63 0.92
N TYR A 56 -0.06 2.27 1.20
CA TYR A 56 0.88 1.71 0.25
C TYR A 56 1.18 0.27 0.64
N MET A 57 0.93 -0.67 -0.26
CA MET A 57 1.24 -2.08 -0.05
C MET A 57 2.35 -2.52 -1.00
N ILE A 58 3.40 -3.14 -0.50
CA ILE A 58 4.49 -3.70 -1.31
C ILE A 58 4.29 -5.21 -1.42
N ILE A 59 4.13 -5.69 -2.66
CA ILE A 59 4.02 -7.14 -2.93
C ILE A 59 5.40 -7.66 -3.35
N PRO A 60 6.00 -8.60 -2.59
CA PRO A 60 7.29 -9.18 -2.95
C PRO A 60 7.17 -10.16 -4.12
N SER A 61 8.23 -10.28 -4.91
CA SER A 61 8.30 -11.15 -6.11
C SER A 61 8.13 -12.64 -5.85
N ALA A 62 8.23 -13.08 -4.59
CA ALA A 62 8.07 -14.47 -4.18
C ALA A 62 6.60 -14.86 -3.95
N MET A 63 5.67 -13.90 -3.84
CA MET A 63 4.26 -14.17 -3.55
C MET A 63 3.44 -14.27 -4.84
N ARG A 64 3.66 -15.38 -5.58
CA ARG A 64 2.91 -15.70 -6.81
C ARG A 64 1.50 -16.22 -6.57
N GLU A 65 1.09 -16.40 -5.32
CA GLU A 65 -0.23 -16.92 -5.00
C GLU A 65 -1.27 -15.81 -5.11
N ASN A 66 -2.10 -15.86 -6.15
CA ASN A 66 -3.28 -15.00 -6.33
C ASN A 66 -4.11 -14.89 -5.03
N ASN A 67 -4.12 -15.96 -4.23
CA ASN A 67 -4.83 -16.06 -2.96
C ASN A 67 -4.29 -15.08 -1.91
N TYR A 68 -2.96 -14.87 -1.85
CA TYR A 68 -2.37 -13.97 -0.86
C TYR A 68 -2.83 -12.54 -1.09
N LEU A 69 -2.67 -12.03 -2.31
CA LEU A 69 -3.12 -10.68 -2.64
C LEU A 69 -4.63 -10.53 -2.47
N TYR A 70 -5.41 -11.51 -2.95
CA TYR A 70 -6.86 -11.48 -2.79
C TYR A 70 -7.27 -11.38 -1.31
N ASN A 71 -6.64 -12.15 -0.43
CA ASN A 71 -6.89 -12.08 1.01
C ASN A 71 -6.52 -10.72 1.59
N GLN A 72 -5.38 -10.13 1.17
CA GLN A 72 -4.99 -8.79 1.61
C GLN A 72 -6.00 -7.73 1.15
N LEU A 73 -6.43 -7.77 -0.12
CA LEU A 73 -7.42 -6.85 -0.67
C LEU A 73 -8.77 -6.96 0.04
N LYS A 74 -9.25 -8.18 0.31
CA LYS A 74 -10.50 -8.44 1.02
C LYS A 74 -10.44 -7.97 2.48
N ALA A 75 -9.32 -8.19 3.16
CA ALA A 75 -9.15 -7.68 4.52
C ALA A 75 -9.16 -6.14 4.56
N CYS A 76 -8.70 -5.45 3.51
CA CYS A 76 -8.83 -4.00 3.39
C CYS A 76 -10.30 -3.55 3.33
N GLU A 77 -11.22 -4.31 2.74
CA GLU A 77 -12.66 -3.98 2.72
C GLU A 77 -13.28 -4.00 4.13
N SER A 78 -12.64 -4.68 5.09
CA SER A 78 -13.09 -4.68 6.48
C SER A 78 -12.79 -3.36 7.21
N LEU A 79 -11.94 -2.51 6.62
CA LEU A 79 -11.81 -1.11 6.98
C LEU A 79 -12.84 -0.32 6.17
N LYS A 80 -13.58 0.58 6.83
CA LYS A 80 -14.61 1.39 6.15
C LYS A 80 -13.99 2.15 4.96
N GLU A 81 -14.61 2.08 3.79
CA GLU A 81 -14.06 2.71 2.56
C GLU A 81 -13.79 4.21 2.74
N GLU A 82 -14.64 4.91 3.51
CA GLU A 82 -14.51 6.32 3.85
C GLU A 82 -13.20 6.67 4.60
N CYS A 83 -12.51 5.68 5.18
CA CYS A 83 -11.23 5.88 5.85
C CYS A 83 -10.06 5.98 4.87
N PHE A 84 -10.24 5.70 3.57
CA PHE A 84 -9.16 5.69 2.59
C PHE A 84 -9.24 6.88 1.64
N THR A 85 -8.14 7.63 1.55
CA THR A 85 -7.94 8.64 0.51
C THR A 85 -7.10 8.12 -0.65
N GLU A 86 -6.31 7.08 -0.44
CA GLU A 86 -5.40 6.52 -1.44
C GLU A 86 -5.09 5.05 -1.13
N LYS A 87 -5.10 4.19 -2.16
CA LYS A 87 -4.84 2.76 -2.07
C LYS A 87 -3.92 2.33 -3.20
N ILE A 88 -2.60 2.29 -2.95
CA ILE A 88 -1.58 1.97 -3.96
C ILE A 88 -0.90 0.64 -3.65
N ILE A 89 -0.75 -0.17 -4.69
CA ILE A 89 0.04 -1.40 -4.66
C ILE A 89 1.31 -1.20 -5.46
N LEU A 90 2.46 -1.39 -4.82
CA LEU A 90 3.76 -1.39 -5.47
C LEU A 90 4.15 -2.84 -5.76
N ASN A 91 4.06 -3.23 -7.02
CA ASN A 91 4.45 -4.56 -7.48
C ASN A 91 5.95 -4.61 -7.78
N ALA A 92 6.70 -5.34 -6.95
CA ALA A 92 8.11 -5.58 -7.15
C ALA A 92 8.42 -6.76 -8.08
N ASP A 93 7.42 -7.48 -8.60
CA ASP A 93 7.63 -8.62 -9.50
C ASP A 93 7.64 -8.24 -11.00
N LYS A 94 8.29 -9.09 -11.80
CA LYS A 94 8.58 -8.88 -13.23
C LYS A 94 7.35 -8.69 -14.12
N ALA A 95 6.15 -9.12 -13.68
CA ALA A 95 4.91 -8.79 -14.37
C ALA A 95 3.66 -8.96 -13.48
N LEU A 96 2.90 -7.87 -13.26
CA LEU A 96 1.49 -7.98 -12.88
C LEU A 96 0.69 -8.51 -14.08
N SER A 97 0.11 -9.71 -13.96
CA SER A 97 -0.79 -10.22 -15.00
C SER A 97 -2.00 -9.29 -15.17
N LYS A 98 -2.67 -9.35 -16.33
CA LYS A 98 -3.93 -8.59 -16.55
C LYS A 98 -4.99 -8.93 -15.49
N GLN A 99 -5.03 -10.18 -15.04
CA GLN A 99 -5.95 -10.62 -13.99
C GLN A 99 -5.64 -9.93 -12.65
N TYR A 100 -4.36 -9.77 -12.31
CA TYR A 100 -3.95 -9.01 -11.12
C TYR A 100 -4.40 -7.56 -11.21
N LYS A 101 -4.13 -6.88 -12.33
CA LYS A 101 -4.53 -5.47 -12.50
C LYS A 101 -6.05 -5.30 -12.39
N HIS A 102 -6.80 -6.22 -12.99
CA HIS A 102 -8.26 -6.24 -12.89
C HIS A 102 -8.74 -6.46 -11.45
N MET A 103 -8.11 -7.40 -10.72
CA MET A 103 -8.41 -7.64 -9.32
C MET A 103 -8.17 -6.39 -8.48
N CYS A 104 -6.99 -5.77 -8.56
CA CYS A 104 -6.69 -4.54 -7.83
C CYS A 104 -7.73 -3.45 -8.11
N SER A 105 -8.05 -3.21 -9.39
CA SER A 105 -9.05 -2.22 -9.79
C SER A 105 -10.44 -2.51 -9.22
N LYS A 106 -10.84 -3.79 -9.12
CA LYS A 106 -12.13 -4.18 -8.53
C LYS A 106 -12.25 -3.77 -7.07
N PHE A 107 -11.14 -3.80 -6.32
CA PHE A 107 -11.09 -3.35 -4.92
C PHE A 107 -10.70 -1.87 -4.79
N GLY A 108 -10.66 -1.12 -5.90
CA GLY A 108 -10.27 0.29 -5.92
C GLY A 108 -8.80 0.55 -5.60
N TRP A 109 -7.93 -0.44 -5.79
CA TRP A 109 -6.49 -0.32 -5.64
C TRP A 109 -5.82 0.03 -6.96
N LEU A 110 -4.84 0.93 -6.90
CA LEU A 110 -4.02 1.31 -8.03
C LEU A 110 -2.70 0.52 -8.02
N PRO A 111 -2.51 -0.44 -8.94
CA PRO A 111 -1.26 -1.16 -9.05
C PRO A 111 -0.22 -0.38 -9.85
N ILE A 112 0.98 -0.24 -9.30
CA ILE A 112 2.15 0.38 -9.92
C ILE A 112 3.26 -0.67 -10.00
N ASP A 113 3.68 -1.00 -11.22
CA ASP A 113 4.84 -1.85 -11.46
C ASP A 113 6.13 -1.08 -11.08
N ILE A 114 6.92 -1.61 -10.14
CA ILE A 114 8.20 -1.03 -9.69
C ILE A 114 9.41 -1.93 -9.99
N TYR A 115 9.20 -3.10 -10.58
CA TYR A 115 10.26 -4.00 -10.99
C TYR A 115 11.29 -3.30 -11.89
N SER A 116 12.57 -3.39 -11.52
CA SER A 116 13.70 -2.78 -12.23
C SER A 116 13.63 -1.25 -12.42
N LYS A 117 12.72 -0.55 -11.73
CA LYS A 117 12.66 0.92 -11.76
C LYS A 117 13.61 1.54 -10.74
N LYS A 118 14.19 2.69 -11.07
CA LYS A 118 14.95 3.50 -10.12
C LYS A 118 14.00 4.25 -9.18
N CYS A 119 14.51 4.62 -8.00
CA CYS A 119 13.81 5.42 -7.00
C CYS A 119 13.06 6.64 -7.57
N ALA A 120 13.70 7.41 -8.45
CA ALA A 120 13.08 8.60 -9.06
C ALA A 120 11.89 8.25 -9.96
N GLU A 121 11.94 7.13 -10.68
CA GLU A 121 10.86 6.67 -11.56
C GLU A 121 9.68 6.13 -10.74
N ILE A 122 9.97 5.47 -9.62
CA ILE A 122 8.95 5.01 -8.67
C ILE A 122 8.23 6.21 -8.06
N ALA A 123 8.99 7.21 -7.56
CA ALA A 123 8.41 8.43 -6.99
C ALA A 123 7.54 9.18 -8.00
N LYS A 124 7.99 9.33 -9.25
CA LYS A 124 7.19 9.93 -10.32
C LYS A 124 5.91 9.14 -10.58
N SER A 125 5.99 7.81 -10.57
CA SER A 125 4.82 6.95 -10.79
C SER A 125 3.76 7.13 -9.69
N ILE A 126 4.18 7.29 -8.43
CA ILE A 126 3.28 7.53 -7.29
C ILE A 126 2.66 8.93 -7.37
N ASN A 127 3.44 9.96 -7.72
CA ASN A 127 3.00 11.35 -7.69
C ASN A 127 2.19 11.81 -8.93
N CYS A 128 2.09 10.97 -9.96
CA CYS A 128 1.30 11.24 -11.17
C CYS A 128 -0.06 10.53 -11.16
N CYS A 129 -0.44 9.92 -10.04
CA CYS A 129 -1.72 9.25 -9.81
C CYS A 129 -2.67 10.16 -9.04
#